data_AF-A0A2W0B221-F1
#
_entry.id   AF-A0A2W0B221-F1
#
_cell.length_a   1.000
_cell.length_b   1.000
_cell.length_c   1.000
_cell.angle_alpha   90.00
_cell.angle_beta   90.00
_cell.angle_gamma   90.00
#
_symmetry.space_group_name_H-M   'P 1'
#
loop_
_entity.id
_entity.type
_entity.pdbx_description
1 polymer ?
#
loop_
_entity_poly.entity_id
_entity_poly.type
_entity_poly.pdbx_seq_one_letter_code
_entity_poly.pdbx_strand_id
1 'polypeptide(L)'
;MLGKSDQAALGEPISQPGLADTNCGRLPTTTVATLSQMVPLNSQNNVDAALAMIAGQAVDTTGSILDLGGIGQAAPPSATLAIPSARQPVSKSGDATGLTCSTIDVVNALIQVTYSTQCQGGTSFKVNFDNQVSILGNQFSGSGDSGSLIITSDKAQPVALLYAGSDTGTVGNPIQAVLGALKDPNTGEVPRIVGGTDHSVPCPATTSQSQVSTIGPQDKTGLPQSEISRATLARNHRMFELMQDSAVDTVDVGRSADNPDESAIVVTLRGQTSLPIPAQVDGVRTRIAQSGEFNALHAQARQVEALSPISETEIARARSAKQQHAEELMTNSAIIGVGVGASNDSPGESAIVVFVEKGKSVAVPAVIDGVRTRVITTDPFRTFNWGKSTVKACSRR
;
A
#
# COMPACT_ATOMS: atom_id res chain seq x y z
N MET A 1 -13.05 -8.06 9.50
CA MET A 1 -13.23 -8.70 8.18
C MET A 1 -14.59 -8.29 7.64
N LEU A 2 -14.63 -7.73 6.44
CA LEU A 2 -15.88 -7.39 5.75
C LEU A 2 -16.65 -8.67 5.44
N GLY A 3 -17.98 -8.64 5.55
CA GLY A 3 -18.85 -9.80 5.32
C GLY A 3 -18.51 -11.06 6.14
N LYS A 4 -17.67 -10.95 7.18
CA LYS A 4 -17.09 -12.08 7.93
C LYS A 4 -16.43 -13.14 7.03
N SER A 5 -15.70 -12.73 5.98
CA SER A 5 -15.09 -13.68 5.03
C SER A 5 -16.14 -14.61 4.39
N ASP A 6 -17.19 -14.04 3.81
CA ASP A 6 -18.34 -14.75 3.24
C ASP A 6 -19.21 -15.54 4.22
N GLN A 7 -19.05 -15.34 5.53
CA GLN A 7 -19.86 -16.04 6.55
C GLN A 7 -21.07 -15.24 7.04
N ALA A 8 -21.23 -13.97 6.66
CA ALA A 8 -22.38 -13.17 7.05
C ALA A 8 -23.61 -13.50 6.19
N ALA A 9 -24.81 -13.43 6.80
CA ALA A 9 -26.07 -13.61 6.09
C ALA A 9 -26.71 -12.25 5.76
N LEU A 10 -27.35 -12.14 4.59
CA LEU A 10 -28.18 -10.96 4.29
C LEU A 10 -29.26 -10.78 5.36
N GLY A 11 -29.49 -9.53 5.76
CA GLY A 11 -30.34 -9.15 6.88
C GLY A 11 -29.68 -9.26 8.26
N GLU A 12 -28.45 -9.78 8.38
CA GLU A 12 -27.77 -9.87 9.67
C GLU A 12 -27.56 -8.47 10.27
N PRO A 13 -27.90 -8.25 11.56
CA PRO A 13 -27.72 -6.96 12.20
C PRO A 13 -26.25 -6.58 12.36
N ILE A 14 -25.96 -5.31 12.11
CA ILE A 14 -24.67 -4.66 12.37
C ILE A 14 -24.82 -3.80 13.61
N SER A 15 -23.92 -4.01 14.57
CA SER A 15 -23.98 -3.38 15.88
C SER A 15 -22.91 -2.30 16.04
N GLN A 16 -23.25 -1.25 16.80
CA GLN A 16 -22.29 -0.28 17.32
C GLN A 16 -22.43 -0.18 18.85
N PRO A 17 -21.32 -0.33 19.62
CA PRO A 17 -20.00 -0.81 19.18
C PRO A 17 -20.03 -2.24 18.59
N GLY A 18 -18.94 -2.64 17.95
CA GLY A 18 -18.80 -3.98 17.39
C GLY A 18 -18.80 -5.07 18.48
N LEU A 19 -19.00 -6.32 18.06
CA LEU A 19 -18.97 -7.45 19.00
C LEU A 19 -17.63 -7.59 19.73
N ALA A 20 -16.51 -7.31 19.06
CA ALA A 20 -15.18 -7.32 19.65
C ALA A 20 -15.05 -6.28 20.78
N ASP A 21 -15.64 -5.11 20.59
CA ASP A 21 -15.55 -3.96 21.51
C ASP A 21 -16.47 -4.13 22.73
N THR A 22 -17.51 -4.96 22.57
CA THR A 22 -18.50 -5.24 23.61
C THR A 22 -18.21 -6.51 24.41
N ASN A 23 -16.94 -6.96 24.42
CA ASN A 23 -16.52 -8.21 25.05
C ASN A 23 -17.39 -9.40 24.61
N CYS A 24 -17.60 -9.50 23.29
CA CYS A 24 -18.39 -10.51 22.61
C CYS A 24 -19.88 -10.48 22.97
N GLY A 25 -20.46 -9.27 22.96
CA GLY A 25 -21.88 -9.05 23.24
C GLY A 25 -22.25 -9.10 24.71
N ARG A 26 -21.27 -9.00 25.62
CA ARG A 26 -21.51 -8.88 27.07
C ARG A 26 -21.88 -7.46 27.48
N LEU A 27 -21.50 -6.47 26.67
CA LEU A 27 -21.95 -5.08 26.81
C LEU A 27 -23.12 -4.82 25.83
N PRO A 28 -24.04 -3.90 26.19
CA PRO A 28 -25.15 -3.56 25.31
C PRO A 28 -24.62 -3.02 23.97
N THR A 29 -25.35 -3.35 22.90
CA THR A 29 -25.06 -2.87 21.55
C THR A 29 -26.32 -2.26 20.94
N THR A 30 -26.16 -1.31 20.02
CA THR A 30 -27.27 -0.78 19.23
C THR A 30 -27.15 -1.32 17.81
N THR A 31 -28.23 -1.87 17.27
CA THR A 31 -28.28 -2.20 15.84
C THR A 31 -28.37 -0.91 15.04
N VAL A 32 -27.36 -0.62 14.24
CA VAL A 32 -27.27 0.61 13.43
C VAL A 32 -27.58 0.37 11.96
N ALA A 33 -27.44 -0.86 11.48
CA ALA A 33 -27.75 -1.26 10.10
C ALA A 33 -28.01 -2.77 10.01
N THR A 34 -28.46 -3.25 8.86
CA THR A 34 -28.52 -4.67 8.50
C THR A 34 -27.78 -4.91 7.19
N LEU A 35 -27.02 -6.01 7.09
CA LEU A 35 -26.31 -6.35 5.87
C LEU A 35 -27.31 -6.49 4.70
N SER A 36 -27.14 -5.73 3.62
CA SER A 36 -28.06 -5.72 2.49
C SER A 36 -27.45 -6.30 1.21
N GLN A 37 -26.13 -6.21 1.07
CA GLN A 37 -25.41 -6.76 -0.07
C GLN A 37 -23.96 -7.06 0.31
N MET A 38 -23.37 -8.07 -0.30
CA MET A 38 -21.94 -8.34 -0.20
C MET A 38 -21.45 -8.97 -1.49
N VAL A 39 -20.19 -8.69 -1.83
CA VAL A 39 -19.53 -9.27 -3.00
C VAL A 39 -18.85 -10.57 -2.56
N PRO A 40 -19.21 -11.74 -3.13
CA PRO A 40 -18.59 -13.02 -2.77
C PRO A 40 -17.09 -13.05 -3.04
N LEU A 41 -16.31 -13.61 -2.13
CA LEU A 41 -14.86 -13.81 -2.23
C LEU A 41 -14.53 -15.04 -3.08
N ASN A 42 -14.52 -14.85 -4.40
CA ASN A 42 -14.14 -15.88 -5.36
C ASN A 42 -13.33 -15.26 -6.52
N SER A 43 -12.86 -16.09 -7.44
CA SER A 43 -12.03 -15.65 -8.58
C SER A 43 -12.75 -14.79 -9.62
N GLN A 44 -14.08 -14.65 -9.54
CA GLN A 44 -14.88 -13.84 -10.47
C GLN A 44 -15.04 -12.39 -9.99
N ASN A 45 -14.77 -12.14 -8.71
CA ASN A 45 -14.93 -10.84 -8.08
C ASN A 45 -13.58 -10.24 -7.69
N ASN A 46 -13.49 -8.92 -7.79
CA ASN A 46 -12.24 -8.20 -7.61
C ASN A 46 -12.26 -7.19 -6.45
N VAL A 47 -13.28 -7.28 -5.58
CA VAL A 47 -13.42 -6.43 -4.40
C VAL A 47 -13.89 -7.24 -3.21
N ASP A 48 -13.47 -6.83 -2.02
CA ASP A 48 -13.99 -7.29 -0.74
C ASP A 48 -14.79 -6.13 -0.15
N ALA A 49 -16.10 -6.15 -0.39
CA ALA A 49 -16.98 -5.04 -0.03
C ALA A 49 -18.40 -5.51 0.25
N ALA A 50 -19.10 -4.74 1.08
CA ALA A 50 -20.49 -4.98 1.46
C ALA A 50 -21.24 -3.65 1.65
N LEU A 51 -22.55 -3.67 1.43
CA LEU A 51 -23.47 -2.61 1.80
C LEU A 51 -24.35 -3.05 2.96
N ALA A 52 -24.70 -2.09 3.80
CA ALA A 52 -25.67 -2.28 4.85
C ALA A 52 -26.76 -1.22 4.76
N MET A 53 -28.00 -1.63 4.99
CA MET A 53 -29.15 -0.75 5.06
C MET A 53 -29.24 -0.16 6.46
N ILE A 54 -29.25 1.17 6.56
CA ILE A 54 -29.33 1.91 7.83
C ILE A 54 -30.62 1.52 8.58
N ALA A 55 -30.50 1.24 9.87
CA ALA A 55 -31.63 0.99 10.74
C ALA A 55 -32.13 2.31 11.34
N GLY A 56 -33.30 2.78 10.91
CA GLY A 56 -33.93 3.99 11.44
C GLY A 56 -33.06 5.24 11.26
N GLN A 57 -32.81 5.98 12.35
CA GLN A 57 -31.98 7.20 12.38
C GLN A 57 -30.64 6.95 13.09
N ALA A 58 -30.17 5.71 13.13
CA ALA A 58 -28.99 5.32 13.89
C ALA A 58 -27.66 5.77 13.27
N VAL A 59 -27.67 6.21 12.01
CA VAL A 59 -26.49 6.67 11.27
C VAL A 59 -26.74 8.09 10.75
N ASP A 60 -25.75 8.96 10.92
CA ASP A 60 -25.76 10.30 10.32
C ASP A 60 -25.72 10.19 8.79
N THR A 61 -26.77 10.69 8.14
CA THR A 61 -26.94 10.60 6.68
C THR A 61 -26.26 11.74 5.92
N THR A 62 -25.59 12.66 6.60
CA THR A 62 -24.80 13.74 5.96
C THR A 62 -23.52 13.24 5.30
N GLY A 63 -23.12 11.99 5.58
CA GLY A 63 -21.86 11.41 5.09
C GLY A 63 -20.64 11.82 5.91
N SER A 64 -20.83 12.59 6.99
CA SER A 64 -19.74 13.03 7.86
C SER A 64 -19.06 11.84 8.54
N ILE A 65 -17.74 11.76 8.42
CA ILE A 65 -16.91 10.76 9.08
C ILE A 65 -16.10 11.46 10.17
N LEU A 66 -16.08 10.86 11.38
CA LEU A 66 -15.33 11.39 12.50
C LEU A 66 -13.84 11.52 12.16
N ASP A 67 -13.23 12.59 12.66
CA ASP A 67 -11.83 12.97 12.49
C ASP A 67 -11.42 13.50 11.11
N LEU A 68 -12.28 13.43 10.07
CA LEU A 68 -11.91 13.96 8.75
C LEU A 68 -11.77 15.48 8.71
N GLY A 69 -12.46 16.20 9.61
CA GLY A 69 -12.27 17.64 9.81
C GLY A 69 -11.08 17.99 10.70
N GLY A 70 -10.35 16.99 11.21
CA GLY A 70 -9.36 17.09 12.28
C GLY A 70 -9.80 16.28 13.50
N ILE A 71 -8.88 15.97 14.42
CA ILE A 71 -9.17 15.10 15.58
C ILE A 71 -10.38 15.62 16.37
N GLY A 72 -11.39 14.77 16.53
CA GLY A 72 -12.67 15.07 17.19
C GLY A 72 -13.69 15.82 16.32
N GLN A 73 -13.37 16.12 15.06
CA GLN A 73 -14.20 16.90 14.15
C GLN A 73 -14.66 16.06 12.96
N ALA A 74 -15.97 15.95 12.79
CA ALA A 74 -16.54 15.23 11.66
C ALA A 74 -16.58 16.12 10.41
N ALA A 75 -16.27 15.54 9.25
CA ALA A 75 -16.45 16.17 7.95
C ALA A 75 -16.82 15.10 6.90
N PRO A 76 -17.64 15.42 5.89
CA PRO A 76 -17.93 14.48 4.82
C PRO A 76 -16.72 14.34 3.88
N PRO A 77 -16.48 13.16 3.27
CA PRO A 77 -15.52 13.06 2.17
C PRO A 77 -15.99 13.94 1.00
N SER A 78 -15.12 14.20 0.02
CA SER A 78 -15.54 14.87 -1.22
C SER A 78 -16.51 13.99 -2.01
N ALA A 79 -17.48 14.62 -2.67
CA ALA A 79 -18.35 13.97 -3.65
C ALA A 79 -17.60 13.56 -4.94
N THR A 80 -16.38 14.05 -5.14
CA THR A 80 -15.54 13.75 -6.31
C THR A 80 -14.58 12.61 -6.00
N LEU A 81 -14.60 11.55 -6.81
CA LEU A 81 -13.67 10.43 -6.68
C LEU A 81 -12.30 10.79 -7.28
N ALA A 82 -11.22 10.34 -6.64
CA ALA A 82 -9.87 10.44 -7.16
C ALA A 82 -9.45 9.14 -7.88
N ILE A 83 -8.57 9.27 -8.86
CA ILE A 83 -7.86 8.13 -9.46
C ILE A 83 -6.61 7.88 -8.60
N PRO A 84 -6.36 6.65 -8.12
CA PRO A 84 -5.16 6.34 -7.36
C PRO A 84 -3.90 6.56 -8.18
N SER A 85 -2.92 7.25 -7.61
CA SER A 85 -1.60 7.46 -8.21
C SER A 85 -0.50 7.25 -7.17
N ALA A 86 0.65 6.71 -7.58
CA ALA A 86 1.78 6.49 -6.68
C ALA A 86 2.30 7.83 -6.12
N ARG A 87 2.73 7.82 -4.86
CA ARG A 87 3.12 8.98 -4.03
C ARG A 87 1.99 9.94 -3.64
N GLN A 88 0.74 9.68 -4.03
CA GLN A 88 -0.39 10.49 -3.59
C GLN A 88 -0.56 10.40 -2.06
N PRO A 89 -0.54 11.53 -1.32
CA PRO A 89 -0.87 11.55 0.10
C PRO A 89 -2.33 11.15 0.32
N VAL A 90 -2.54 10.25 1.27
CA VAL A 90 -3.85 9.72 1.62
C VAL A 90 -4.05 9.65 3.13
N SER A 91 -5.31 9.71 3.53
CA SER A 91 -5.78 9.63 4.90
C SER A 91 -6.90 8.62 5.02
N LYS A 92 -7.12 8.09 6.22
CA LYS A 92 -8.31 7.31 6.55
C LYS A 92 -8.67 7.51 8.02
N SER A 93 -9.96 7.44 8.35
CA SER A 93 -10.44 7.33 9.71
C SER A 93 -11.07 5.95 9.90
N GLY A 94 -10.58 5.20 10.90
CA GLY A 94 -11.01 3.83 11.16
C GLY A 94 -11.15 3.56 12.66
N ASP A 95 -11.94 2.55 13.01
CA ASP A 95 -12.28 2.23 14.41
C ASP A 95 -11.05 1.87 15.26
N ALA A 96 -10.09 1.14 14.69
CA ALA A 96 -8.95 0.62 15.44
C ALA A 96 -7.81 1.62 15.59
N THR A 97 -7.57 2.47 14.58
CA THR A 97 -6.42 3.38 14.58
C THR A 97 -6.79 4.86 14.47
N GLY A 98 -8.07 5.21 14.37
CA GLY A 98 -8.54 6.58 14.20
C GLY A 98 -8.08 7.19 12.89
N LEU A 99 -7.86 8.51 12.87
CA LEU A 99 -7.27 9.22 11.74
C LEU A 99 -5.77 8.91 11.60
N THR A 100 -5.40 8.33 10.46
CA THR A 100 -4.00 8.13 10.08
C THR A 100 -3.76 8.66 8.67
N CYS A 101 -2.49 8.95 8.36
CA CYS A 101 -2.07 9.43 7.06
C CYS A 101 -0.82 8.69 6.58
N SER A 102 -0.72 8.52 5.27
CA SER A 102 0.44 7.96 4.58
C SER A 102 0.40 8.35 3.10
N THR A 103 1.05 7.56 2.24
CA THR A 103 1.09 7.74 0.79
C THR A 103 0.77 6.43 0.08
N ILE A 104 0.16 6.52 -1.10
CA ILE A 104 -0.01 5.37 -1.99
C ILE A 104 1.38 4.94 -2.49
N ASP A 105 1.79 3.72 -2.19
CA ASP A 105 3.09 3.17 -2.61
C ASP A 105 2.98 2.44 -3.96
N VAL A 106 1.92 1.65 -4.12
CA VAL A 106 1.71 0.79 -5.29
C VAL A 106 0.28 0.93 -5.79
N VAL A 107 0.11 1.05 -7.09
CA VAL A 107 -1.17 1.03 -7.82
C VAL A 107 -1.17 -0.12 -8.82
N ASN A 108 -2.34 -0.46 -9.36
CA ASN A 108 -2.52 -1.56 -10.30
C ASN A 108 -1.93 -2.89 -9.77
N ALA A 109 -2.04 -3.14 -8.47
CA ALA A 109 -1.42 -4.30 -7.86
C ALA A 109 -2.30 -5.55 -8.02
N LEU A 110 -1.71 -6.64 -8.52
CA LEU A 110 -2.21 -8.00 -8.34
C LEU A 110 -1.70 -8.48 -6.98
N ILE A 111 -2.58 -8.72 -6.01
CA ILE A 111 -2.22 -9.05 -4.63
C ILE A 111 -2.97 -10.31 -4.19
N GLN A 112 -2.23 -11.26 -3.62
CA GLN A 112 -2.78 -12.42 -2.95
C GLN A 112 -3.04 -12.10 -1.47
N VAL A 113 -4.30 -12.22 -1.06
CA VAL A 113 -4.72 -12.01 0.32
C VAL A 113 -5.11 -13.33 0.96
N THR A 114 -4.61 -13.55 2.19
CA THR A 114 -4.93 -14.71 3.01
C THR A 114 -6.12 -14.39 3.91
N TYR A 115 -7.20 -15.13 3.73
CA TYR A 115 -8.40 -15.10 4.56
C TYR A 115 -8.39 -16.24 5.56
N SER A 116 -9.09 -16.05 6.67
CA SER A 116 -9.51 -17.14 7.55
C SER A 116 -11.02 -17.07 7.75
N THR A 117 -11.65 -18.24 7.86
CA THR A 117 -13.09 -18.35 8.10
C THR A 117 -13.48 -17.94 9.52
N GLN A 118 -12.53 -17.77 10.45
CA GLN A 118 -12.79 -17.24 11.78
C GLN A 118 -11.64 -16.34 12.26
N CYS A 119 -11.93 -15.46 13.20
CA CYS A 119 -10.98 -14.46 13.69
C CYS A 119 -9.83 -15.06 14.55
N GLN A 120 -9.94 -16.31 15.04
CA GLN A 120 -8.91 -17.02 15.83
C GLN A 120 -8.69 -18.46 15.37
N GLY A 121 -8.27 -18.63 14.11
CA GLY A 121 -8.08 -19.94 13.52
C GLY A 121 -9.29 -20.41 12.72
N GLY A 122 -9.14 -21.55 12.07
CA GLY A 122 -10.06 -22.03 11.04
C GLY A 122 -9.34 -22.27 9.71
N THR A 123 -10.10 -22.72 8.72
CA THR A 123 -9.55 -22.96 7.38
C THR A 123 -9.10 -21.64 6.78
N SER A 124 -7.85 -21.59 6.33
CA SER A 124 -7.33 -20.44 5.60
C SER A 124 -7.43 -20.69 4.10
N PHE A 125 -7.79 -19.67 3.35
CA PHE A 125 -7.81 -19.70 1.90
C PHE A 125 -7.22 -18.41 1.35
N LYS A 126 -6.86 -18.42 0.07
CA LYS A 126 -6.18 -17.31 -0.60
C LYS A 126 -7.01 -16.83 -1.76
N VAL A 127 -7.12 -15.51 -1.91
CA VAL A 127 -7.84 -14.86 -3.01
C VAL A 127 -6.90 -13.85 -3.64
N ASN A 128 -6.81 -13.87 -4.97
CA ASN A 128 -6.05 -12.88 -5.72
C ASN A 128 -6.99 -11.75 -6.15
N PHE A 129 -6.56 -10.52 -5.92
CA PHE A 129 -7.25 -9.32 -6.35
C PHE A 129 -6.34 -8.52 -7.26
N ASP A 130 -6.82 -8.13 -8.43
CA ASP A 130 -6.09 -7.32 -9.40
C ASP A 130 -6.47 -5.84 -9.32
N ASN A 131 -5.62 -4.96 -9.84
CA ASN A 131 -5.85 -3.52 -9.84
C ASN A 131 -6.06 -2.91 -8.44
N GLN A 132 -5.39 -3.44 -7.42
CA GLN A 132 -5.47 -2.96 -6.05
C GLN A 132 -4.52 -1.78 -5.81
N VAL A 133 -4.73 -1.07 -4.70
CA VAL A 133 -3.81 -0.04 -4.20
C VAL A 133 -3.15 -0.52 -2.91
N SER A 134 -1.86 -0.25 -2.76
CA SER A 134 -1.11 -0.48 -1.53
C SER A 134 -0.65 0.85 -0.95
N ILE A 135 -0.91 1.06 0.33
CA ILE A 135 -0.51 2.24 1.10
C ILE A 135 0.72 1.90 1.92
N LEU A 136 1.70 2.79 1.90
CA LEU A 136 2.97 2.60 2.57
C LEU A 136 2.82 2.53 4.09
N GLY A 137 3.53 1.60 4.72
CA GLY A 137 3.78 1.59 6.16
C GLY A 137 2.74 0.84 6.99
N ASN A 138 3.21 0.34 8.13
CA ASN A 138 2.44 -0.50 9.05
C ASN A 138 1.67 0.27 10.13
N GLN A 139 1.72 1.60 10.10
CA GLN A 139 0.99 2.47 11.03
C GLN A 139 -0.24 3.10 10.37
N PHE A 140 -0.40 2.92 9.06
CA PHE A 140 -1.55 3.48 8.35
C PHE A 140 -2.86 2.78 8.77
N SER A 141 -2.84 1.47 9.00
CA SER A 141 -4.01 0.75 9.47
C SER A 141 -3.65 -0.42 10.39
N GLY A 142 -4.64 -0.90 11.12
CA GLY A 142 -4.58 -2.15 11.84
C GLY A 142 -5.86 -2.97 11.66
N SER A 143 -5.80 -4.20 12.17
CA SER A 143 -6.99 -5.05 12.28
C SER A 143 -8.11 -4.30 13.00
N GLY A 144 -9.28 -4.21 12.35
CA GLY A 144 -10.44 -3.43 12.79
C GLY A 144 -10.76 -2.24 11.88
N ASP A 145 -9.79 -1.72 11.12
CA ASP A 145 -10.03 -0.63 10.16
C ASP A 145 -10.65 -1.09 8.82
N SER A 146 -10.87 -2.39 8.61
CA SER A 146 -11.49 -2.92 7.37
C SER A 146 -12.84 -2.23 7.10
N GLY A 147 -13.04 -1.74 5.88
CA GLY A 147 -14.21 -0.95 5.49
C GLY A 147 -14.01 0.56 5.64
N SER A 148 -12.89 1.02 6.19
CA SER A 148 -12.57 2.44 6.23
C SER A 148 -12.30 2.97 4.82
N LEU A 149 -12.86 4.15 4.54
CA LEU A 149 -12.62 4.86 3.28
C LEU A 149 -11.23 5.50 3.30
N ILE A 150 -10.44 5.22 2.27
CA ILE A 150 -9.16 5.88 2.01
C ILE A 150 -9.44 7.05 1.07
N ILE A 151 -9.02 8.24 1.49
CA ILE A 151 -9.25 9.50 0.79
C ILE A 151 -7.93 10.24 0.52
N THR A 152 -7.87 11.14 -0.46
CA THR A 152 -6.71 12.03 -0.62
C THR A 152 -6.63 13.00 0.56
N SER A 153 -5.42 13.26 1.05
CA SER A 153 -5.26 14.16 2.21
C SER A 153 -5.51 15.63 1.90
N ASP A 154 -5.36 16.04 0.63
CA ASP A 154 -5.50 17.44 0.19
C ASP A 154 -6.95 17.87 -0.05
N LYS A 155 -7.81 16.94 -0.47
CA LYS A 155 -9.18 17.23 -0.94
C LYS A 155 -10.25 16.30 -0.37
N ALA A 156 -9.88 15.33 0.46
CA ALA A 156 -10.78 14.31 0.96
C ALA A 156 -11.48 13.51 -0.15
N GLN A 157 -10.87 13.39 -1.33
CA GLN A 157 -11.44 12.66 -2.46
C GLN A 157 -11.33 11.15 -2.24
N PRO A 158 -12.42 10.37 -2.31
CA PRO A 158 -12.37 8.92 -2.19
C PRO A 158 -11.43 8.27 -3.21
N VAL A 159 -10.55 7.40 -2.75
CA VAL A 159 -9.55 6.68 -3.55
C VAL A 159 -9.80 5.18 -3.51
N ALA A 160 -9.97 4.61 -2.33
CA ALA A 160 -10.06 3.17 -2.14
C ALA A 160 -10.82 2.79 -0.86
N LEU A 161 -11.27 1.54 -0.78
CA LEU A 161 -11.84 0.93 0.41
C LEU A 161 -10.82 -0.05 1.02
N LEU A 162 -10.46 0.14 2.28
CA LEU A 162 -9.52 -0.72 2.99
C LEU A 162 -10.10 -2.12 3.24
N TYR A 163 -9.40 -3.19 2.86
CA TYR A 163 -9.86 -4.55 3.17
C TYR A 163 -8.80 -5.47 3.80
N ALA A 164 -7.50 -5.23 3.55
CA ALA A 164 -6.42 -6.08 4.04
C ALA A 164 -5.15 -5.26 4.38
N GLY A 165 -4.18 -5.91 5.02
CA GLY A 165 -2.86 -5.32 5.25
C GLY A 165 -1.80 -6.33 5.65
N SER A 166 -0.57 -5.85 5.80
CA SER A 166 0.62 -6.58 6.22
C SER A 166 1.46 -5.71 7.16
N ASP A 167 2.68 -6.13 7.44
CA ASP A 167 3.67 -5.38 8.21
C ASP A 167 4.44 -4.34 7.37
N THR A 168 4.16 -4.25 6.06
CA THR A 168 4.76 -3.25 5.16
C THR A 168 3.75 -2.28 4.57
N GLY A 169 2.45 -2.62 4.59
CA GLY A 169 1.44 -1.73 4.03
C GLY A 169 0.00 -2.17 4.25
N THR A 170 -0.90 -1.36 3.72
CA THR A 170 -2.36 -1.57 3.72
C THR A 170 -2.86 -1.71 2.31
N VAL A 171 -3.77 -2.64 2.04
CA VAL A 171 -4.32 -2.86 0.70
C VAL A 171 -5.78 -2.40 0.66
N GLY A 172 -6.11 -1.66 -0.40
CA GLY A 172 -7.45 -1.17 -0.66
C GLY A 172 -7.94 -1.52 -2.06
N ASN A 173 -9.24 -1.79 -2.18
CA ASN A 173 -9.94 -1.88 -3.46
C ASN A 173 -10.18 -0.47 -4.00
N PRO A 174 -9.88 -0.15 -5.27
CA PRO A 174 -10.21 1.17 -5.83
C PRO A 174 -11.70 1.48 -5.68
N ILE A 175 -12.04 2.69 -5.25
CA ILE A 175 -13.41 3.01 -4.85
C ILE A 175 -14.39 2.88 -6.01
N GLN A 176 -13.96 3.20 -7.24
CA GLN A 176 -14.77 3.05 -8.44
C GLN A 176 -15.15 1.58 -8.70
N ALA A 177 -14.23 0.64 -8.43
CA ALA A 177 -14.49 -0.80 -8.58
C ALA A 177 -15.48 -1.29 -7.52
N VAL A 178 -15.36 -0.79 -6.29
CA VAL A 178 -16.29 -1.10 -5.19
C VAL A 178 -17.71 -0.66 -5.52
N LEU A 179 -17.88 0.60 -5.95
CA LEU A 179 -19.20 1.11 -6.34
C LEU A 179 -19.78 0.32 -7.52
N GLY A 180 -18.96 -0.03 -8.51
CA GLY A 180 -19.38 -0.83 -9.66
C GLY A 180 -19.80 -2.26 -9.31
N ALA A 181 -19.16 -2.88 -8.32
CA ALA A 181 -19.47 -4.23 -7.85
C ALA A 181 -20.71 -4.30 -6.95
N LEU A 182 -21.05 -3.18 -6.30
CA LEU A 182 -22.19 -3.05 -5.38
C LEU A 182 -23.41 -2.38 -6.04
N LYS A 183 -23.56 -2.53 -7.36
CA LYS A 183 -24.78 -2.13 -8.05
C LYS A 183 -25.99 -2.83 -7.45
N ASP A 184 -27.11 -2.12 -7.38
CA ASP A 184 -28.38 -2.72 -7.01
C ASP A 184 -28.70 -3.85 -8.01
N PRO A 185 -28.91 -5.09 -7.57
CA PRO A 185 -29.11 -6.23 -8.46
C PRO A 185 -30.46 -6.19 -9.20
N ASN A 186 -31.42 -5.39 -8.74
CA ASN A 186 -32.76 -5.25 -9.32
C ASN A 186 -32.83 -4.06 -10.29
N THR A 187 -32.23 -2.92 -9.92
CA THR A 187 -32.34 -1.67 -10.71
C THR A 187 -31.09 -1.39 -11.55
N GLY A 188 -29.94 -1.99 -11.22
CA GLY A 188 -28.65 -1.71 -11.83
C GLY A 188 -28.04 -0.37 -11.41
N GLU A 189 -28.67 0.35 -10.48
CA GLU A 189 -28.16 1.62 -9.98
C GLU A 189 -26.84 1.43 -9.24
N VAL A 190 -25.88 2.31 -9.54
CA VAL A 190 -24.57 2.34 -8.88
C VAL A 190 -24.69 3.17 -7.60
N PRO A 191 -24.32 2.64 -6.42
CA PRO A 191 -24.27 3.43 -5.20
C PRO A 191 -23.30 4.60 -5.35
N ARG A 192 -23.55 5.68 -4.63
CA ARG A 192 -22.69 6.87 -4.61
C ARG A 192 -22.21 7.16 -3.20
N ILE A 193 -21.02 7.75 -3.09
CA ILE A 193 -20.54 8.33 -1.84
C ILE A 193 -21.40 9.56 -1.53
N VAL A 194 -21.95 9.63 -0.31
CA VAL A 194 -22.54 10.86 0.21
C VAL A 194 -21.38 11.74 0.68
N GLY A 195 -21.06 12.78 -0.10
CA GLY A 195 -19.92 13.64 0.12
C GLY A 195 -20.23 15.13 -0.07
N GLY A 196 -19.32 15.97 0.38
CA GLY A 196 -19.37 17.43 0.28
C GLY A 196 -18.37 18.01 -0.72
N THR A 197 -18.03 19.29 -0.52
CA THR A 197 -16.97 19.98 -1.26
C THR A 197 -15.60 19.49 -0.82
N ASP A 198 -14.61 19.58 -1.72
CA ASP A 198 -13.22 19.28 -1.40
C ASP A 198 -12.74 20.06 -0.16
N HIS A 199 -12.04 19.37 0.74
CA HIS A 199 -11.37 19.97 1.88
C HIS A 199 -10.11 19.17 2.24
N SER A 200 -9.12 19.83 2.84
CA SER A 200 -7.95 19.15 3.36
C SER A 200 -8.27 18.36 4.62
N VAL A 201 -7.61 17.23 4.82
CA VAL A 201 -7.66 16.41 6.03
C VAL A 201 -6.47 16.77 6.91
N PRO A 202 -6.67 17.27 8.13
CA PRO A 202 -5.56 17.64 9.02
C PRO A 202 -4.86 16.39 9.55
N CYS A 203 -3.80 15.96 8.87
CA CYS A 203 -2.97 14.87 9.35
C CYS A 203 -2.31 15.29 10.67
N PRO A 204 -2.41 14.49 11.75
CA PRO A 204 -1.63 14.76 12.94
C PRO A 204 -0.17 14.80 12.52
N ALA A 205 0.52 15.92 12.79
CA ALA A 205 1.97 15.93 12.70
C ALA A 205 2.43 14.73 13.52
N THR A 206 3.20 13.83 12.92
CA THR A 206 3.83 12.76 13.67
C THR A 206 4.52 13.43 14.84
N THR A 207 3.98 13.28 16.05
CA THR A 207 4.78 13.44 17.25
C THR A 207 5.81 12.35 17.11
N SER A 208 6.94 12.70 16.50
CA SER A 208 8.21 12.05 16.68
C SER A 208 8.53 12.18 18.16
N GLN A 209 7.82 11.42 19.00
CA GLN A 209 8.39 10.98 20.24
C GLN A 209 9.56 10.12 19.81
N SER A 210 10.72 10.76 19.78
CA SER A 210 12.03 10.15 19.93
C SER A 210 12.04 9.38 21.24
N GLN A 211 11.28 8.29 21.32
CA GLN A 211 11.81 7.12 21.98
C GLN A 211 12.79 6.54 20.97
N VAL A 212 14.04 6.96 21.16
CA VAL A 212 15.21 6.15 20.83
C VAL A 212 14.95 4.80 21.50
N SER A 213 14.22 3.92 20.82
CA SER A 213 14.41 2.50 20.99
C SER A 213 15.83 2.29 20.56
N THR A 214 16.71 2.17 21.55
CA THR A 214 18.01 1.55 21.42
C THR A 214 17.89 0.46 20.36
N ILE A 215 18.61 0.68 19.26
CA ILE A 215 18.77 -0.26 18.15
C ILE A 215 19.02 -1.63 18.78
N GLY A 216 17.97 -2.46 18.83
CA GLY A 216 18.15 -3.89 19.01
C GLY A 216 19.00 -4.35 17.82
N PRO A 217 19.93 -5.30 18.00
CA PRO A 217 21.01 -5.55 17.06
C PRO A 217 20.47 -5.96 15.68
N GLN A 218 20.27 -4.98 14.81
CA GLN A 218 20.15 -5.12 13.37
C GLN A 218 21.52 -4.77 12.80
N ASP A 219 22.50 -5.64 13.06
CA ASP A 219 23.72 -5.65 12.29
C ASP A 219 24.34 -7.04 12.32
N LYS A 220 24.57 -7.58 11.11
CA LYS A 220 25.68 -8.44 10.67
C LYS A 220 25.30 -9.29 9.46
N THR A 221 24.87 -8.65 8.39
CA THR A 221 25.42 -8.98 7.07
C THR A 221 25.39 -7.71 6.24
N GLY A 222 26.53 -7.02 6.18
CA GLY A 222 26.77 -6.13 5.04
C GLY A 222 26.61 -6.91 3.73
N LEU A 223 26.42 -6.20 2.62
CA LEU A 223 26.39 -6.83 1.30
C LEU A 223 27.58 -7.78 1.15
N PRO A 224 27.39 -8.99 0.60
CA PRO A 224 28.48 -9.94 0.40
C PRO A 224 29.66 -9.26 -0.30
N GLN A 225 30.91 -9.56 0.09
CA GLN A 225 32.08 -8.95 -0.54
C GLN A 225 32.13 -9.20 -2.07
N SER A 226 31.53 -10.31 -2.52
CA SER A 226 31.32 -10.63 -3.94
C SER A 226 30.43 -9.61 -4.64
N GLU A 227 29.37 -9.12 -3.98
CA GLU A 227 28.46 -8.11 -4.51
C GLU A 227 29.18 -6.75 -4.66
N ILE A 228 29.90 -6.33 -3.63
CA ILE A 228 30.66 -5.07 -3.64
C ILE A 228 31.75 -5.11 -4.73
N SER A 229 32.43 -6.25 -4.87
CA SER A 229 33.48 -6.45 -5.89
C SER A 229 32.89 -6.43 -7.30
N ARG A 230 31.75 -7.10 -7.52
CA ARG A 230 31.03 -7.08 -8.81
C ARG A 230 30.65 -5.66 -9.21
N ALA A 231 30.08 -4.90 -8.29
CA ALA A 231 29.71 -3.50 -8.54
C ALA A 231 30.91 -2.59 -8.78
N THR A 232 32.01 -2.80 -8.07
CA THR A 232 33.26 -2.06 -8.27
C THR A 232 33.82 -2.29 -9.68
N LEU A 233 33.79 -3.52 -10.17
CA LEU A 233 34.23 -3.88 -11.52
C LEU A 233 33.35 -3.24 -12.59
N ALA A 234 32.02 -3.39 -12.47
CA ALA A 234 31.06 -2.80 -13.40
C ALA A 234 31.17 -1.26 -13.44
N ARG A 235 31.26 -0.62 -12.26
CA ARG A 235 31.49 0.82 -12.15
C ARG A 235 32.75 1.22 -12.90
N ASN A 236 33.89 0.60 -12.60
CA ASN A 236 35.17 0.98 -13.20
C ASN A 236 35.19 0.80 -14.71
N HIS A 237 34.50 -0.22 -15.22
CA HIS A 237 34.41 -0.48 -16.66
C HIS A 237 33.63 0.62 -17.40
N ARG A 238 32.63 1.24 -16.75
CA ARG A 238 31.66 2.14 -17.39
C ARG A 238 31.69 3.58 -16.87
N MET A 239 32.53 3.86 -15.90
CA MET A 239 32.67 5.17 -15.25
C MET A 239 32.94 6.29 -16.26
N PHE A 240 33.86 6.08 -17.22
CA PHE A 240 34.19 7.09 -18.23
C PHE A 240 33.03 7.39 -19.19
N GLU A 241 32.18 6.41 -19.46
CA GLU A 241 31.00 6.57 -20.32
C GLU A 241 29.92 7.35 -19.58
N LEU A 242 29.62 6.98 -18.33
CA LEU A 242 28.64 7.66 -17.49
C LEU A 242 29.04 9.12 -17.20
N MET A 243 30.31 9.37 -16.93
CA MET A 243 30.84 10.71 -16.63
C MET A 243 30.95 11.63 -17.87
N GLN A 244 30.74 11.12 -19.09
CA GLN A 244 30.69 11.97 -20.30
C GLN A 244 29.40 12.80 -20.36
N ASP A 245 28.33 12.37 -19.68
CA ASP A 245 27.13 13.17 -19.60
C ASP A 245 27.35 14.34 -18.64
N SER A 246 27.16 15.57 -19.16
CA SER A 246 27.34 16.79 -18.37
C SER A 246 26.43 16.88 -17.14
N ALA A 247 25.31 16.16 -17.14
CA ALA A 247 24.40 16.07 -16.01
C ALA A 247 24.93 15.16 -14.90
N VAL A 248 25.89 14.26 -15.16
CA VAL A 248 26.46 13.36 -14.15
C VAL A 248 27.55 14.06 -13.35
N ASP A 249 27.40 14.05 -12.02
CA ASP A 249 28.35 14.65 -11.09
C ASP A 249 29.40 13.64 -10.58
N THR A 250 28.96 12.53 -10.00
CA THR A 250 29.79 11.43 -9.52
C THR A 250 29.22 10.06 -9.88
N VAL A 251 30.09 9.04 -9.91
CA VAL A 251 29.73 7.63 -10.11
C VAL A 251 30.46 6.77 -9.08
N ASP A 252 29.72 6.10 -8.22
CA ASP A 252 30.23 5.33 -7.06
C ASP A 252 29.58 3.95 -6.95
N VAL A 253 29.94 3.19 -5.91
CA VAL A 253 29.29 1.91 -5.56
C VAL A 253 28.59 2.07 -4.23
N GLY A 254 27.37 1.58 -4.15
CA GLY A 254 26.57 1.55 -2.94
C GLY A 254 25.58 0.40 -2.96
N ARG A 255 24.57 0.50 -2.11
CA ARG A 255 23.46 -0.46 -2.05
C ARG A 255 22.36 -0.02 -3.01
N SER A 256 21.74 -0.98 -3.68
CA SER A 256 20.49 -0.74 -4.42
C SER A 256 19.37 -0.36 -3.45
N ALA A 257 18.59 0.67 -3.76
CA ALA A 257 17.41 1.05 -2.99
C ALA A 257 16.16 0.29 -3.42
N ASP A 258 16.13 -0.27 -4.63
CA ASP A 258 15.01 -1.08 -5.11
C ASP A 258 15.16 -2.59 -4.80
N ASN A 259 16.38 -3.07 -4.57
CA ASN A 259 16.66 -4.45 -4.14
C ASN A 259 17.77 -4.43 -3.08
N PRO A 260 17.41 -4.46 -1.78
CA PRO A 260 18.39 -4.30 -0.71
C PRO A 260 19.42 -5.43 -0.65
N ASP A 261 19.23 -6.56 -1.33
CA ASP A 261 20.21 -7.65 -1.33
C ASP A 261 21.30 -7.50 -2.40
N GLU A 262 21.24 -6.45 -3.23
CA GLU A 262 22.17 -6.19 -4.33
C GLU A 262 22.97 -4.88 -4.16
N SER A 263 24.18 -4.87 -4.73
CA SER A 263 24.94 -3.62 -4.93
C SER A 263 24.41 -2.82 -6.13
N ALA A 264 24.60 -1.51 -6.09
CA ALA A 264 24.29 -0.60 -7.20
C ALA A 264 25.45 0.36 -7.51
N ILE A 265 25.55 0.76 -8.77
CA ILE A 265 26.33 1.91 -9.21
C ILE A 265 25.53 3.16 -8.89
N VAL A 266 26.04 3.99 -7.99
CA VAL A 266 25.38 5.21 -7.52
C VAL A 266 25.84 6.39 -8.36
N VAL A 267 24.92 7.03 -9.06
CA VAL A 267 25.17 8.19 -9.91
C VAL A 267 24.53 9.42 -9.28
N THR A 268 25.27 10.50 -9.12
CA THR A 268 24.68 11.81 -8.74
C THR A 268 24.50 12.68 -9.95
N LEU A 269 23.45 13.51 -9.92
CA LEU A 269 23.15 14.44 -11.01
C LEU A 269 23.33 15.89 -10.59
N ARG A 270 23.79 16.74 -11.52
CA ARG A 270 23.90 18.19 -11.38
C ARG A 270 22.57 18.84 -11.71
N GLY A 271 21.81 19.23 -10.68
CA GLY A 271 20.58 20.03 -10.84
C GLY A 271 19.43 19.34 -11.57
N GLN A 272 19.52 18.04 -11.85
CA GLN A 272 18.47 17.22 -12.46
C GLN A 272 18.03 16.11 -11.49
N THR A 273 16.77 15.68 -11.61
CA THR A 273 16.19 14.60 -10.79
C THR A 273 16.11 13.26 -11.53
N SER A 274 16.42 13.24 -12.83
CA SER A 274 16.41 12.06 -13.69
C SER A 274 17.34 12.25 -14.88
N LEU A 275 18.00 11.18 -15.30
CA LEU A 275 18.76 11.08 -16.53
C LEU A 275 18.49 9.67 -17.10
N PRO A 276 18.39 9.46 -18.43
CA PRO A 276 18.17 8.14 -19.02
C PRO A 276 19.40 7.23 -18.85
N ILE A 277 19.66 6.81 -17.62
CA ILE A 277 20.75 5.89 -17.26
C ILE A 277 20.18 4.47 -17.35
N PRO A 278 20.91 3.52 -17.97
CA PRO A 278 20.51 2.13 -17.98
C PRO A 278 20.23 1.61 -16.57
N ALA A 279 19.12 0.92 -16.37
CA ALA A 279 18.74 0.39 -15.06
C ALA A 279 19.75 -0.63 -14.49
N GLN A 280 20.51 -1.27 -15.37
CA GLN A 280 21.70 -2.04 -15.03
C GLN A 280 22.86 -1.69 -15.95
N VAL A 281 24.06 -1.75 -15.41
CA VAL A 281 25.34 -1.59 -16.11
C VAL A 281 26.19 -2.81 -15.77
N ASP A 282 26.54 -3.60 -16.80
CA ASP A 282 27.22 -4.90 -16.67
C ASP A 282 26.58 -5.83 -15.62
N GLY A 283 25.25 -5.86 -15.58
CA GLY A 283 24.46 -6.69 -14.65
C GLY A 283 24.35 -6.15 -13.22
N VAL A 284 24.93 -4.97 -12.94
CA VAL A 284 24.84 -4.29 -11.64
C VAL A 284 23.79 -3.18 -11.74
N ARG A 285 22.88 -3.09 -10.76
CA ARG A 285 21.84 -2.05 -10.76
C ARG A 285 22.45 -0.65 -10.73
N THR A 286 21.75 0.34 -11.28
CA THR A 286 22.12 1.75 -11.11
C THR A 286 21.21 2.43 -10.09
N ARG A 287 21.67 3.49 -9.44
CA ARG A 287 20.87 4.30 -8.51
C ARG A 287 21.21 5.77 -8.69
N ILE A 288 20.21 6.61 -8.86
CA ILE A 288 20.37 8.06 -8.85
C ILE A 288 20.29 8.53 -7.40
N ALA A 289 21.37 9.14 -6.93
CA ALA A 289 21.44 9.80 -5.63
C ALA A 289 21.29 11.31 -5.78
N GLN A 290 20.58 11.95 -4.85
CA GLN A 290 20.52 13.41 -4.81
C GLN A 290 21.82 13.99 -4.23
N SER A 291 22.20 15.19 -4.69
CA SER A 291 23.35 15.93 -4.17
C SER A 291 23.22 16.11 -2.64
N GLY A 292 24.09 15.46 -1.87
CA GLY A 292 24.08 15.51 -0.40
C GLY A 292 23.82 14.17 0.30
N GLU A 293 23.37 13.12 -0.39
CA GLU A 293 23.28 11.76 0.18
C GLU A 293 24.65 11.16 0.55
N PHE A 294 25.74 11.66 -0.06
CA PHE A 294 27.10 11.13 0.09
C PHE A 294 27.70 11.30 1.50
N ASN A 295 27.14 12.17 2.34
CA ASN A 295 27.57 12.33 3.74
C ASN A 295 26.82 11.41 4.72
N ALA A 296 25.88 10.57 4.25
CA ALA A 296 24.93 9.86 5.11
C ALA A 296 25.15 8.34 5.22
N LEU A 297 26.37 7.83 4.95
CA LEU A 297 26.70 6.44 5.34
C LEU A 297 26.54 6.20 6.86
N HIS A 298 26.34 7.25 7.67
CA HIS A 298 25.94 7.19 9.08
C HIS A 298 24.85 8.23 9.41
N ALA A 299 23.67 8.17 8.80
CA ALA A 299 22.44 8.71 9.39
C ALA A 299 21.20 8.23 8.63
N GLN A 300 20.34 7.54 9.35
CA GLN A 300 18.96 7.27 8.95
C GLN A 300 18.21 8.56 8.62
N ALA A 301 17.26 8.42 7.68
CA ALA A 301 16.14 9.32 7.41
C ALA A 301 16.50 10.74 6.98
N ARG A 302 16.58 10.96 5.65
CA ARG A 302 16.17 12.25 5.10
C ARG A 302 14.70 12.19 4.69
N GLN A 303 14.00 13.22 5.15
CA GLN A 303 12.61 13.53 4.88
C GLN A 303 12.31 13.45 3.39
N VAL A 304 11.15 12.89 3.06
CA VAL A 304 10.54 12.94 1.74
C VAL A 304 10.27 14.42 1.44
N GLU A 305 11.24 15.11 0.85
CA GLU A 305 10.94 16.27 0.02
C GLU A 305 9.95 15.77 -1.04
N ALA A 306 8.80 16.44 -1.17
CA ALA A 306 7.67 15.96 -1.95
C ALA A 306 8.11 15.70 -3.40
N LEU A 307 8.53 14.46 -3.68
CA LEU A 307 8.89 14.05 -5.01
C LEU A 307 7.65 14.24 -5.88
N SER A 308 7.79 14.99 -6.97
CA SER A 308 6.72 15.20 -7.93
C SER A 308 6.06 13.86 -8.29
N PRO A 309 4.72 13.85 -8.49
CA PRO A 309 4.02 12.64 -8.90
C PRO A 309 4.65 12.09 -10.18
N ILE A 310 4.75 10.76 -10.26
CA ILE A 310 5.27 10.08 -11.46
C ILE A 310 4.34 10.40 -12.62
N SER A 311 4.91 10.70 -13.79
CA SER A 311 4.11 10.99 -14.98
C SER A 311 3.16 9.84 -15.32
N GLU A 312 1.96 10.15 -15.80
CA GLU A 312 0.99 9.13 -16.26
C GLU A 312 1.56 8.25 -17.38
N THR A 313 2.45 8.80 -18.20
CA THR A 313 3.17 8.04 -19.24
C THR A 313 4.06 6.96 -18.65
N GLU A 314 4.79 7.26 -17.56
CA GLU A 314 5.61 6.28 -16.87
C GLU A 314 4.76 5.23 -16.17
N ILE A 315 3.69 5.64 -15.46
CA ILE A 315 2.75 4.69 -14.85
C ILE A 315 2.11 3.77 -15.89
N ALA A 316 1.71 4.29 -17.06
CA ALA A 316 1.13 3.49 -18.13
C ALA A 316 2.13 2.47 -18.71
N ARG A 317 3.39 2.87 -18.88
CA ARG A 317 4.49 1.98 -19.32
C ARG A 317 4.69 0.82 -18.35
N ALA A 318 4.84 1.11 -17.06
CA ALA A 318 4.96 0.07 -16.04
C ALA A 318 3.71 -0.81 -15.90
N ARG A 319 2.51 -0.24 -16.07
CA ARG A 319 1.25 -0.99 -16.05
C ARG A 319 1.20 -2.01 -17.19
N SER A 320 1.62 -1.62 -18.40
CA SER A 320 1.68 -2.54 -19.54
C SER A 320 2.63 -3.71 -19.28
N ALA A 321 3.85 -3.43 -18.78
CA ALA A 321 4.80 -4.48 -18.44
C ALA A 321 4.28 -5.39 -17.31
N LYS A 322 3.74 -4.81 -16.23
CA LYS A 322 3.11 -5.59 -15.16
C LYS A 322 2.00 -6.48 -15.69
N GLN A 323 1.13 -5.98 -16.57
CA GLN A 323 -0.01 -6.76 -17.10
C GLN A 323 0.45 -8.01 -17.87
N GLN A 324 1.60 -7.94 -18.54
CA GLN A 324 2.15 -9.06 -19.31
C GLN A 324 2.79 -10.12 -18.42
N HIS A 325 3.40 -9.73 -17.29
CA HIS A 325 4.27 -10.61 -16.50
C HIS A 325 3.73 -10.98 -15.11
N ALA A 326 2.72 -10.29 -14.59
CA ALA A 326 2.27 -10.49 -13.20
C ALA A 326 1.78 -11.91 -12.92
N GLU A 327 1.01 -12.52 -13.82
CA GLU A 327 0.50 -13.88 -13.63
C GLU A 327 1.63 -14.91 -13.64
N GLU A 328 2.60 -14.78 -14.54
CA GLU A 328 3.79 -15.64 -14.61
C GLU A 328 4.63 -15.51 -13.33
N LEU A 329 4.91 -14.28 -12.89
CA LEU A 329 5.66 -14.03 -11.65
C LEU A 329 4.96 -14.68 -10.45
N MET A 330 3.64 -14.55 -10.35
CA MET A 330 2.86 -15.12 -9.24
C MET A 330 2.70 -16.65 -9.29
N THR A 331 3.18 -17.34 -10.33
CA THR A 331 3.34 -18.80 -10.29
C THR A 331 4.40 -19.23 -9.27
N ASN A 332 5.38 -18.36 -8.99
CA ASN A 332 6.34 -18.58 -7.92
C ASN A 332 5.69 -18.30 -6.56
N SER A 333 5.57 -19.32 -5.72
CA SER A 333 4.95 -19.21 -4.39
C SER A 333 5.64 -18.26 -3.41
N ALA A 334 6.83 -17.73 -3.73
CA ALA A 334 7.49 -16.66 -2.99
C ALA A 334 6.89 -15.27 -3.29
N ILE A 335 6.28 -15.08 -4.47
CA ILE A 335 5.70 -13.81 -4.89
C ILE A 335 4.23 -13.80 -4.53
N ILE A 336 3.85 -12.84 -3.68
CA ILE A 336 2.48 -12.68 -3.17
C ILE A 336 1.79 -11.42 -3.68
N GLY A 337 2.49 -10.63 -4.50
CA GLY A 337 1.86 -9.59 -5.29
C GLY A 337 2.82 -8.92 -6.27
N VAL A 338 2.26 -8.31 -7.30
CA VAL A 338 2.99 -7.54 -8.32
C VAL A 338 2.17 -6.30 -8.68
N GLY A 339 2.76 -5.11 -8.61
CA GLY A 339 2.07 -3.86 -8.96
C GLY A 339 3.00 -2.82 -9.56
N VAL A 340 2.54 -1.58 -9.63
CA VAL A 340 3.29 -0.45 -10.19
C VAL A 340 3.47 0.62 -9.13
N GLY A 341 4.70 1.08 -8.94
CA GLY A 341 5.02 2.12 -7.96
C GLY A 341 6.18 3.00 -8.44
N ALA A 342 6.72 3.79 -7.53
CA ALA A 342 7.96 4.53 -7.78
C ALA A 342 9.17 3.62 -7.78
N SER A 343 10.15 3.89 -8.65
CA SER A 343 11.52 3.43 -8.41
C SER A 343 12.11 4.23 -7.25
N ASN A 344 12.74 3.54 -6.30
CA ASN A 344 13.57 4.16 -5.27
C ASN A 344 14.93 4.56 -5.86
N ASP A 345 15.38 3.85 -6.89
CA ASP A 345 16.67 4.07 -7.52
C ASP A 345 16.64 5.11 -8.65
N SER A 346 15.47 5.53 -9.14
CA SER A 346 15.31 6.60 -10.15
C SER A 346 14.02 7.37 -9.84
N PRO A 347 14.09 8.47 -9.07
CA PRO A 347 12.91 9.13 -8.53
C PRO A 347 11.89 9.65 -9.57
N GLY A 348 12.28 9.80 -10.84
CA GLY A 348 11.38 10.18 -11.93
C GLY A 348 10.71 9.01 -12.66
N GLU A 349 11.13 7.77 -12.40
CA GLU A 349 10.66 6.58 -13.11
C GLU A 349 9.72 5.72 -12.28
N SER A 350 8.86 5.01 -12.98
CA SER A 350 8.05 3.94 -12.44
C SER A 350 8.85 2.63 -12.29
N ALA A 351 8.39 1.76 -11.39
CA ALA A 351 8.91 0.41 -11.22
C ALA A 351 7.78 -0.62 -11.13
N ILE A 352 8.04 -1.84 -11.60
CA ILE A 352 7.26 -3.02 -11.24
C ILE A 352 7.64 -3.40 -9.82
N VAL A 353 6.69 -3.32 -8.91
CA VAL A 353 6.88 -3.64 -7.50
C VAL A 353 6.49 -5.09 -7.27
N VAL A 354 7.42 -5.90 -6.78
CA VAL A 354 7.22 -7.33 -6.51
C VAL A 354 7.24 -7.55 -5.00
N PHE A 355 6.10 -7.98 -4.45
CA PHE A 355 5.96 -8.35 -3.06
C PHE A 355 6.41 -9.80 -2.86
N VAL A 356 7.49 -10.00 -2.12
CA VAL A 356 8.04 -11.31 -1.78
C VAL A 356 7.71 -11.64 -0.33
N GLU A 357 7.17 -12.82 -0.09
CA GLU A 357 6.83 -13.28 1.26
C GLU A 357 8.10 -13.50 2.09
N LYS A 358 8.11 -12.94 3.29
CA LYS A 358 9.21 -13.08 4.26
C LYS A 358 9.60 -14.54 4.49
N GLY A 359 10.91 -14.79 4.53
CA GLY A 359 11.48 -16.13 4.70
C GLY A 359 11.56 -16.95 3.41
N LYS A 360 11.03 -16.44 2.29
CA LYS A 360 11.22 -17.02 0.96
C LYS A 360 12.20 -16.17 0.15
N SER A 361 12.80 -16.76 -0.88
CA SER A 361 13.72 -16.10 -1.78
C SER A 361 13.39 -16.46 -3.22
N VAL A 362 13.47 -15.46 -4.10
CA VAL A 362 13.26 -15.60 -5.54
C VAL A 362 14.13 -14.57 -6.24
N ALA A 363 14.75 -14.97 -7.34
CA ALA A 363 15.44 -14.03 -8.21
C ALA A 363 14.41 -13.24 -9.02
N VAL A 364 14.31 -11.94 -8.76
CA VAL A 364 13.46 -11.03 -9.54
C VAL A 364 14.35 -10.33 -10.56
N PRO A 365 14.06 -10.41 -11.88
CA PRO A 365 14.81 -9.67 -12.89
C PRO A 365 14.85 -8.18 -12.53
N ALA A 366 16.00 -7.53 -12.65
CA ALA A 366 16.11 -6.12 -12.29
C ALA A 366 15.30 -5.18 -13.22
N VAL A 367 14.98 -5.68 -14.41
CA VAL A 367 14.22 -4.99 -15.44
C VAL A 367 13.28 -5.99 -16.11
N ILE A 368 12.05 -5.57 -16.35
CA ILE A 368 11.02 -6.32 -17.09
C ILE A 368 10.46 -5.36 -18.13
N ASP A 369 10.57 -5.70 -19.41
CA ASP A 369 10.17 -4.86 -20.55
C ASP A 369 10.70 -3.41 -20.48
N GLY A 370 11.94 -3.25 -20.05
CA GLY A 370 12.57 -1.93 -19.86
C GLY A 370 12.09 -1.15 -18.62
N VAL A 371 11.19 -1.72 -17.80
CA VAL A 371 10.72 -1.14 -16.54
C VAL A 371 11.53 -1.73 -15.39
N ARG A 372 12.02 -0.85 -14.51
CA ARG A 372 12.82 -1.26 -13.33
C ARG A 372 11.96 -2.08 -12.38
N THR A 373 12.55 -3.01 -11.64
CA THR A 373 11.83 -3.74 -10.59
C THR A 373 12.22 -3.27 -9.19
N ARG A 374 11.26 -3.23 -8.27
CA ARG A 374 11.44 -2.94 -6.85
C ARG A 374 10.90 -4.09 -6.02
N VAL A 375 11.68 -4.65 -5.12
CA VAL A 375 11.27 -5.80 -4.29
C VAL A 375 10.88 -5.32 -2.90
N ILE A 376 9.70 -5.73 -2.44
CA ILE A 376 9.22 -5.50 -1.08
C ILE A 376 9.07 -6.83 -0.37
N THR A 377 9.90 -7.07 0.62
CA THR A 377 9.81 -8.26 1.48
C THR A 377 8.80 -8.01 2.60
N THR A 378 7.70 -8.75 2.61
CA THR A 378 6.54 -8.51 3.49
C THR A 378 5.98 -9.80 4.09
N ASP A 379 5.32 -9.70 5.24
CA ASP A 379 4.41 -10.74 5.70
C ASP A 379 3.25 -10.90 4.70
N PRO A 380 2.57 -12.06 4.67
CA PRO A 380 1.37 -12.23 3.86
C PRO A 380 0.32 -11.15 4.16
N PHE A 381 -0.29 -10.60 3.11
CA PHE A 381 -1.46 -9.74 3.26
C PHE A 381 -2.62 -10.54 3.85
N ARG A 382 -3.24 -10.02 4.91
CA ARG A 382 -4.28 -10.69 5.69
C ARG A 382 -5.42 -9.72 6.02
N THR A 383 -6.59 -10.29 6.30
CA THR A 383 -7.79 -9.53 6.71
C THR A 383 -7.99 -9.47 8.23
N PHE A 384 -7.03 -10.00 9.00
CA PHE A 384 -6.99 -9.95 10.46
C PHE A 384 -5.54 -10.09 10.96
N ASN A 385 -5.28 -9.67 12.20
CA ASN A 385 -3.98 -9.75 12.87
C ASN A 385 -2.82 -9.08 12.11
N TRP A 386 -3.06 -7.91 11.52
CA TRP A 386 -2.00 -7.03 10.99
C TRP A 386 -2.00 -5.68 11.72
N GLY A 387 -0.87 -4.97 11.62
CA GLY A 387 -0.64 -3.72 12.34
C GLY A 387 -0.39 -3.92 13.84
N LYS A 388 -0.33 -2.82 14.60
CA LYS A 388 -0.08 -2.86 16.06
C LYS A 388 -1.30 -3.29 16.89
N SER A 389 -2.45 -3.55 16.28
CA SER A 389 -3.69 -3.91 16.97
C SER A 389 -3.93 -5.42 16.98
N THR A 390 -3.92 -6.01 18.17
CA THR A 390 -4.49 -7.32 18.45
C THR A 390 -5.99 -7.16 18.71
N VAL A 391 -6.82 -7.41 17.69
CA VAL A 391 -8.28 -7.39 17.91
C VAL A 391 -8.65 -8.55 18.82
N LYS A 392 -9.47 -8.27 19.84
CA LYS A 392 -10.13 -9.32 20.63
C LYS A 392 -11.14 -10.04 19.73
N ALA A 393 -10.72 -11.15 19.18
CA ALA A 393 -11.55 -11.95 18.32
C ALA A 393 -12.57 -12.76 19.15
N CYS A 394 -13.85 -12.55 18.86
CA CYS A 394 -14.95 -13.27 19.47
C CYS A 394 -15.18 -14.60 18.75
N SER A 395 -15.05 -15.72 19.47
CA SER A 395 -15.60 -16.99 19.01
C SER A 395 -17.10 -17.01 19.32
N ARG A 396 -17.93 -17.31 18.32
CA ARG A 396 -19.30 -17.76 18.62
C ARG A 396 -19.17 -19.17 19.22
N ARG A 397 -19.84 -19.41 20.35
CA ARG A 397 -20.28 -20.76 20.73
C ARG A 397 -21.49 -21.15 19.90
#